data_AF-A0A2A4P6T5-F1
#
_entry.id   AF-A0A2A4P6T5-F1
#
_cell.length_a   1.000
_cell.length_b   1.000
_cell.length_c   1.000
_cell.angle_alpha   90.00
_cell.angle_beta   90.00
_cell.angle_gamma   90.00
#
_symmetry.space_group_name_H-M   'P 1'
#
loop_
_entity.id
_entity.type
_entity.pdbx_description
1 polymer ?
#
loop_
_entity_poly.entity_id
_entity_poly.type
_entity_poly.pdbx_seq_one_letter_code
_entity_poly.pdbx_strand_id
1 'polypeptide(L)' 'LAAFRLGAGRTREGQELHPGVGVKMLVKNADKVSAGQPLAVLHHQQGHGLEEARMLLAKGILIS' A
#
# COMPACT_ATOMS: atom_id res chain seq x y z
N LEU A 1 -3.89 -1.43 6.51
CA LEU A 1 -3.37 -2.82 6.56
C LEU A 1 -2.27 -3.08 5.51
N ALA A 2 -2.44 -2.67 4.25
CA ALA A 2 -1.41 -2.83 3.21
C ALA A 2 -0.06 -2.21 3.59
N ALA A 3 -0.03 -0.93 4.02
CA ALA A 3 1.21 -0.26 4.45
C ALA A 3 1.91 -0.96 5.64
N PHE A 4 1.15 -1.55 6.57
CA PHE A 4 1.72 -2.32 7.68
C PHE A 4 2.50 -3.55 7.20
N ARG A 5 2.03 -4.22 6.14
CA ARG A 5 2.74 -5.37 5.56
C ARG A 5 4.06 -4.96 4.91
N LEU A 6 4.17 -3.73 4.44
CA LEU A 6 5.42 -3.18 3.91
C LEU A 6 6.45 -2.83 5.00
N GLY A 7 6.06 -2.81 6.27
CA GLY A 7 6.90 -2.37 7.39
C GLY A 7 6.65 -0.93 7.84
N ALA A 8 5.57 -0.29 7.37
CA ALA A 8 5.19 1.08 7.74
C ALA A 8 4.48 1.17 9.11
N GLY A 9 4.56 0.13 9.94
CA GLY A 9 3.96 0.11 11.26
C GLY A 9 4.66 -0.87 12.19
N ARG A 10 4.33 -0.78 13.49
CA ARG A 10 4.83 -1.71 14.51
C ARG A 10 3.83 -2.84 14.70
N THR A 11 4.31 -4.07 14.67
CA THR A 11 3.52 -5.26 15.06
C THR A 11 3.79 -5.67 16.51
N ARG A 12 4.82 -5.10 17.14
CA ARG A 12 5.14 -5.27 18.56
C ARG A 12 5.78 -4.00 19.13
N GLU A 13 5.73 -3.86 20.45
CA GLU A 13 6.39 -2.77 21.16
C GLU A 13 7.91 -2.79 20.94
N GLY A 14 8.51 -1.60 20.82
CA GLY A 14 9.94 -1.42 20.57
C GLY A 14 10.41 -1.74 19.14
N GLN A 15 9.53 -2.12 18.21
CA GLN A 15 9.93 -2.34 16.82
C GLN A 15 10.26 -1.03 16.10
N GLU A 16 11.36 -1.04 15.36
CA GLU A 16 11.77 0.07 14.51
C GLU A 16 10.86 0.16 13.27
N LEU A 17 10.38 1.37 12.99
CA LEU A 17 9.56 1.66 11.83
C LEU A 17 10.48 1.97 10.66
N HIS A 18 10.27 1.34 9.50
CA HIS A 18 11.02 1.73 8.31
C HIS A 18 10.37 2.98 7.67
N PRO A 19 11.05 4.15 7.64
CA PRO A 19 10.43 5.40 7.18
C PRO A 19 10.24 5.46 5.66
N GLY A 20 11.00 4.66 4.90
CA GLY A 20 10.96 4.64 3.43
C GLY A 20 9.92 3.72 2.79
N VAL A 21 9.06 3.05 3.57
CA VAL A 21 8.04 2.13 3.05
C VAL A 21 6.62 2.64 3.31
N GLY A 22 5.68 2.28 2.45
CA GLY A 22 4.29 2.72 2.57
C GLY A 22 3.51 2.66 1.26
N VAL A 23 2.28 3.20 1.30
CA VAL A 23 1.39 3.28 0.14
C VAL A 23 1.07 4.74 -0.13
N LYS A 24 1.28 5.19 -1.36
CA LYS A 24 0.89 6.52 -1.84
C LYS A 24 -0.25 6.38 -2.84
N MET A 25 -1.43 6.90 -2.52
CA MET A 25 -2.54 6.95 -3.47
C MET A 25 -2.25 8.00 -4.56
N LEU A 26 -2.53 7.64 -5.82
CA LEU A 26 -2.40 8.52 -6.98
C LEU A 26 -3.75 9.13 -7.40
N VAL A 27 -4.85 8.57 -6.89
CA VAL A 27 -6.22 8.99 -7.15
C VAL A 27 -6.94 9.28 -5.83
N LYS A 28 -7.96 10.12 -5.90
CA LYS A 28 -8.87 10.43 -4.80
C LYS A 28 -10.20 9.69 -4.99
N ASN A 29 -11.01 9.69 -3.94
CA ASN A 29 -12.37 9.17 -4.01
C ASN A 29 -13.17 9.93 -5.09
N ALA A 30 -13.94 9.19 -5.87
CA ALA A 30 -14.74 9.68 -7.00
C ALA A 30 -13.95 10.20 -8.23
N ASP A 31 -12.63 10.06 -8.26
CA ASP A 31 -11.87 10.29 -9.50
C ASP A 31 -12.27 9.23 -10.54
N LYS A 32 -12.43 9.69 -11.79
CA LYS A 32 -12.57 8.77 -12.94
C LYS A 32 -11.21 8.14 -13.24
N VAL A 33 -11.22 6.83 -13.44
CA VAL A 33 -10.01 6.06 -13.76
C VAL A 33 -10.23 5.22 -15.01
N SER A 34 -9.15 4.98 -15.76
CA SER A 34 -9.16 4.11 -16.94
C SER A 34 -8.49 2.77 -16.67
N ALA A 35 -8.84 1.74 -17.44
CA ALA A 35 -8.13 0.47 -17.37
C ALA A 35 -6.63 0.67 -17.64
N GLY A 36 -5.79 0.04 -16.80
CA GLY A 36 -4.33 0.19 -16.85
C GLY A 36 -3.78 1.44 -16.15
N GLN A 37 -4.63 2.37 -15.69
CA GLN A 37 -4.19 3.53 -14.91
C GLN A 37 -3.71 3.09 -13.52
N PRO A 38 -2.49 3.47 -13.10
CA PRO A 38 -2.03 3.23 -11.73
C PRO A 38 -2.88 3.99 -10.70
N LEU A 39 -3.36 3.30 -9.67
CA LEU A 39 -4.16 3.90 -8.59
C LEU A 39 -3.32 4.29 -7.37
N ALA A 40 -2.17 3.63 -7.18
CA ALA A 40 -1.30 3.82 -6.03
C ALA A 40 0.13 3.34 -6.34
N VAL A 41 1.10 3.86 -5.58
CA VAL A 41 2.49 3.40 -5.55
C VAL A 41 2.75 2.71 -4.22
N LEU A 42 3.37 1.53 -4.27
CA LEU A 42 3.83 0.79 -3.09
C LEU A 42 5.34 0.98 -2.96
N HIS A 43 5.77 1.60 -1.86
CA HIS A 43 7.18 1.69 -1.49
C HIS A 43 7.52 0.54 -0.55
N HIS A 44 8.47 -0.31 -0.95
CA HIS A 44 8.86 -1.49 -0.21
C HIS A 44 10.38 -1.59 -0.08
N GLN A 45 10.87 -2.29 0.94
CA GLN A 45 12.28 -2.63 1.06
C GLN A 45 12.52 -4.02 0.48
N GLN A 46 13.24 -4.11 -0.64
CA GLN A 46 13.67 -5.40 -1.25
C GLN A 46 12.54 -6.45 -1.43
N GLY A 47 11.33 -6.01 -1.76
CA GLY A 47 10.16 -6.86 -1.97
C GLY A 47 9.41 -7.30 -0.70
N HIS A 48 9.88 -6.91 0.50
CA HIS A 48 9.26 -7.31 1.76
C HIS A 48 7.77 -6.94 1.83
N GLY A 49 6.92 -7.96 1.99
CA GLY A 49 5.46 -7.83 2.14
C GLY A 49 4.74 -7.24 0.93
N LEU A 50 5.40 -7.16 -0.24
CA LEU A 50 4.86 -6.51 -1.43
C LEU A 50 3.59 -7.20 -1.93
N GLU A 51 3.61 -8.53 -2.02
CA GLU A 51 2.49 -9.27 -2.59
C GLU A 51 1.26 -9.23 -1.68
N GLU A 52 1.45 -9.37 -0.36
CA GLU A 52 0.39 -9.21 0.62
C GLU A 52 -0.16 -7.79 0.64
N ALA A 53 0.71 -6.77 0.58
CA ALA A 53 0.28 -5.38 0.51
C ALA A 53 -0.53 -5.11 -0.76
N ARG A 54 -0.11 -5.66 -1.91
CA ARG A 54 -0.82 -5.55 -3.19
C ARG A 54 -2.20 -6.19 -3.13
N MET A 55 -2.30 -7.41 -2.61
CA MET A 55 -3.59 -8.10 -2.43
C MET A 55 -4.53 -7.34 -1.50
N LEU A 56 -4.02 -6.87 -0.37
CA LEU A 56 -4.82 -6.11 0.60
C LEU A 56 -5.28 -4.77 0.05
N LEU A 57 -4.43 -4.09 -0.72
CA LEU A 57 -4.80 -2.84 -1.36
C LEU A 57 -5.87 -3.06 -2.42
N ALA A 58 -5.75 -4.10 -3.26
CA ALA A 58 -6.75 -4.43 -4.26
C ALA A 58 -8.11 -4.74 -3.64
N LYS A 59 -8.16 -5.46 -2.51
CA LYS A 59 -9.40 -5.72 -1.76
C LYS A 59 -10.02 -4.46 -1.14
N GLY A 60 -9.22 -3.43 -0.89
CA GLY A 60 -9.65 -2.18 -0.28
C GLY A 60 -10.12 -1.11 -1.25
N ILE A 61 -10.05 -1.35 -2.56
CA ILE A 61 -10.45 -0.40 -3.61
C ILE A 61 -11.71 -0.93 -4.30
N LEU A 62 -12.73 -0.08 -4.40
CA LEU A 62 -13.93 -0.32 -5.18
C LEU A 62 -13.94 0.61 -6.39
N ILE A 63 -14.18 0.05 -7.57
CA ILE A 63 -14.43 0.80 -8.82
C ILE A 63 -15.86 0.44 -9.25
N SER A 64 -16.69 1.45 -9.46
CA SER A 64 -18.12 1.33 -9.80
C SER A 64 -18.52 2.33 -10.87
#